data_AF-A0A821SL46-F1
#
_entry.id   AF-A0A821SL46-F1
#
_cell.length_a   1.000
_cell.length_b   1.000
_cell.length_c   1.000
_cell.angle_alpha   90.00
_cell.angle_beta   90.00
_cell.angle_gamma   90.00
#
_symmetry.space_group_name_H-M   'P 1'
#
loop_
_entity.id
_entity.type
_entity.pdbx_description
1 polymer ?
#
loop_
_entity_poly.entity_id
_entity_poly.type
_entity_poly.pdbx_seq_one_letter_code
_entity_poly.pdbx_strand_id
1 'polypeptide(L)'
;DDKLSAFHGNYGHCYYAIDNINDFESKTTSCCSVGGHNSIQFSFNTLKASPCNVILTPSSRLIWHRCLSSMTDEELESRPQYYYFTSFTMCLNEEIFSTKLPPTDCRNRQDIRFLEKGILEAASAEKHRLEEQQRTEARNRECDYQPLWFKKNDKKEYIYTGEYEKRKFDHCPNLFSQTSCL
;
A
#
# COMPACT_ATOMS: atom_id res chain seq x y z
N ASP A 1 -2.71 -6.95 -35.32
CA ASP A 1 -2.04 -6.81 -34.01
C ASP A 1 -1.63 -8.17 -33.50
N ASP A 2 -0.38 -8.55 -33.77
CA ASP A 2 0.17 -9.81 -33.28
C ASP A 2 0.44 -9.67 -31.77
N LYS A 3 -0.08 -10.60 -30.96
CA LYS A 3 0.18 -10.62 -29.51
C LYS A 3 1.65 -10.92 -29.27
N LEU A 4 2.40 -9.93 -28.78
CA LEU A 4 3.85 -10.03 -28.57
C LEU A 4 4.23 -10.78 -27.28
N SER A 5 3.38 -10.79 -26.26
CA SER A 5 3.65 -11.45 -24.98
C SER A 5 2.37 -11.70 -24.20
N ALA A 6 2.40 -12.66 -23.27
CA ALA A 6 1.35 -12.86 -22.27
C ALA A 6 1.91 -12.65 -20.85
N PHE A 7 1.07 -12.21 -19.93
CA PHE A 7 1.42 -12.09 -18.51
C PHE A 7 0.48 -12.97 -17.69
N HIS A 8 1.04 -13.71 -16.75
CA HIS A 8 0.25 -14.53 -15.83
C HIS A 8 0.87 -14.54 -14.44
N GLY A 9 0.05 -14.77 -13.42
CA GLY A 9 0.53 -14.78 -12.05
C GLY A 9 -0.58 -14.68 -11.03
N ASN A 10 -0.16 -14.49 -9.79
CA ASN A 10 -1.03 -14.25 -8.65
C ASN A 10 -0.56 -12.97 -7.95
N TYR A 11 -1.47 -11.99 -7.83
CA TYR A 11 -1.18 -10.68 -7.25
C TYR A 11 -0.63 -10.73 -5.82
N GLY A 12 -0.91 -11.81 -5.06
CA GLY A 12 -0.41 -12.01 -3.70
C GLY A 12 1.00 -12.61 -3.64
N HIS A 13 1.56 -13.03 -4.78
CA HIS A 13 2.76 -13.87 -4.82
C HIS A 13 3.78 -13.45 -5.89
N CYS A 14 3.45 -13.57 -7.17
CA CYS A 14 4.37 -13.29 -8.27
C CYS A 14 3.68 -13.18 -9.63
N TYR A 15 4.34 -12.51 -10.56
CA TYR A 15 3.96 -12.36 -11.96
C TYR A 15 5.12 -12.76 -12.87
N TYR A 16 4.76 -13.42 -13.98
CA TYR A 16 5.67 -13.85 -15.03
C TYR A 16 5.22 -13.28 -16.37
N ALA A 17 6.18 -12.91 -17.21
CA ALA A 17 5.99 -12.70 -18.63
C ALA A 17 6.23 -14.02 -19.37
N ILE A 18 5.47 -14.30 -20.42
CA ILE A 18 5.66 -15.39 -21.36
C ILE A 18 6.18 -14.76 -22.64
N ASP A 19 7.47 -14.97 -22.90
CA ASP A 19 8.16 -14.36 -24.03
C ASP A 19 7.86 -15.09 -25.36
N ASN A 20 7.37 -16.35 -25.32
CA ASN A 20 6.90 -17.10 -26.48
C ASN A 20 5.46 -17.60 -26.29
N ILE A 21 4.50 -16.99 -26.99
CA ILE A 21 3.07 -17.28 -26.80
C ILE A 21 2.68 -18.71 -27.21
N ASN A 22 3.44 -19.35 -28.11
CA ASN A 22 3.20 -20.73 -28.55
C ASN A 22 3.44 -21.76 -27.42
N ASP A 23 4.20 -21.38 -26.39
CA ASP A 23 4.41 -22.25 -25.24
C ASP A 23 3.14 -22.39 -24.38
N PHE A 24 2.21 -21.44 -24.48
CA PHE A 24 0.91 -21.49 -23.78
C PHE A 24 -0.04 -22.51 -24.42
N GLU A 25 -0.05 -22.59 -25.76
CA GLU A 25 -0.92 -23.51 -26.51
C GLU A 25 -0.50 -24.98 -26.36
N SER A 26 0.73 -25.22 -25.94
CA SER A 26 1.32 -26.56 -25.78
C SER A 26 0.86 -27.29 -24.50
N LYS A 27 0.11 -26.65 -23.59
CA LYS A 27 -0.27 -27.21 -22.28
C LYS A 27 -1.79 -27.15 -22.01
N THR A 28 -2.55 -28.06 -22.63
CA THR A 28 -3.93 -28.36 -22.20
C THR A 28 -4.16 -29.84 -21.81
N THR A 29 -3.11 -30.63 -21.55
CA THR A 29 -3.26 -32.09 -21.34
C THR A 29 -2.83 -32.64 -19.98
N SER A 30 -2.52 -31.81 -18.98
CA SER A 30 -2.24 -32.33 -17.63
C SER A 30 -2.65 -31.34 -16.55
N CYS A 31 -3.85 -31.54 -16.00
CA CYS A 31 -4.30 -30.91 -14.77
C CYS A 31 -3.71 -31.68 -13.57
N CYS A 32 -3.13 -30.96 -12.61
CA CYS A 32 -2.86 -31.50 -11.28
C CYS A 32 -3.36 -30.51 -10.25
N SER A 33 -4.51 -30.84 -9.67
CA SER A 33 -5.07 -30.20 -8.49
C SER A 33 -4.74 -31.08 -7.28
N VAL A 34 -3.92 -30.62 -6.32
CA VAL A 34 -4.01 -31.05 -4.92
C VAL A 34 -3.44 -29.94 -4.02
N GLY A 35 -4.18 -29.57 -2.97
CA GLY A 35 -3.74 -28.62 -1.96
C GLY A 35 -2.80 -29.21 -0.90
N GLY A 36 -2.26 -28.34 -0.03
CA GLY A 36 -1.73 -28.71 1.28
C GLY A 36 -0.21 -28.77 1.40
N HIS A 37 0.37 -27.72 1.98
CA HIS A 37 1.62 -27.63 2.77
C HIS A 37 2.84 -28.53 2.45
N ASN A 38 3.90 -27.84 2.00
CA ASN A 38 5.27 -27.79 2.53
C ASN A 38 6.03 -29.08 2.85
N SER A 39 6.92 -29.48 1.94
CA SER A 39 8.37 -29.68 2.19
C SER A 39 9.01 -30.30 0.97
N ILE A 40 10.14 -29.78 0.46
CA ILE A 40 11.15 -30.61 -0.24
C ILE A 40 12.56 -30.03 0.00
N GLN A 41 13.49 -30.96 0.28
CA GLN A 41 14.94 -30.84 0.43
C GLN A 41 15.66 -30.39 -0.85
N PHE A 42 16.85 -29.82 -0.68
CA PHE A 42 17.72 -29.35 -1.76
C PHE A 42 18.74 -30.42 -2.15
N SER A 43 18.89 -30.67 -3.45
CA SER A 43 20.20 -30.89 -4.05
C SER A 43 20.36 -29.99 -5.28
N PHE A 44 20.99 -28.85 -4.98
CA PHE A 44 21.65 -27.83 -5.80
C PHE A 44 20.95 -27.31 -7.08
N ASN A 45 20.40 -26.09 -6.91
CA ASN A 45 19.97 -25.10 -7.91
C ASN A 45 18.61 -25.27 -8.61
N THR A 46 17.61 -25.70 -7.85
CA THR A 46 16.19 -25.58 -8.25
C THR A 46 15.54 -24.38 -7.55
N LEU A 47 15.18 -23.35 -8.33
CA LEU A 47 14.40 -22.21 -7.86
C LEU A 47 13.01 -22.69 -7.42
N LYS A 48 12.70 -22.58 -6.13
CA LYS A 48 11.38 -22.93 -5.59
C LYS A 48 10.33 -21.94 -6.09
N ALA A 49 9.33 -22.45 -6.80
CA ALA A 49 8.12 -21.69 -7.09
C ALA A 49 7.39 -21.34 -5.80
N SER A 50 7.01 -20.07 -5.67
CA SER A 50 6.15 -19.54 -4.60
C SER A 50 4.78 -20.26 -4.57
N PRO A 51 4.02 -20.29 -3.45
CA PRO A 51 2.83 -21.13 -3.20
C PRO A 51 1.60 -20.93 -4.12
N CYS A 52 1.76 -20.16 -5.17
CA CYS A 52 0.75 -19.95 -6.18
C CYS A 52 0.91 -21.05 -7.23
N ASN A 53 -0.15 -21.82 -7.49
CA ASN A 53 -0.27 -22.86 -8.53
C ASN A 53 -0.16 -22.27 -9.95
N VAL A 54 0.88 -21.48 -10.20
CA VAL A 54 1.15 -20.76 -11.43
C VAL A 54 1.86 -21.72 -12.35
N ILE A 55 1.18 -22.13 -13.42
CA ILE A 55 1.73 -23.05 -14.41
C ILE A 55 2.75 -22.28 -15.25
N LEU A 56 4.03 -22.61 -15.09
CA LEU A 56 5.11 -22.01 -15.86
C LEU A 56 5.28 -22.68 -17.23
N THR A 57 5.60 -21.88 -18.22
CA THR A 57 6.05 -22.30 -19.56
C THR A 57 7.58 -22.20 -19.66
N PRO A 58 8.23 -22.84 -20.63
CA PRO A 58 9.68 -22.70 -20.83
C PRO A 58 10.12 -21.24 -21.02
N SER A 59 9.31 -20.42 -21.69
CA SER A 59 9.55 -18.97 -21.85
C SER A 59 9.00 -18.10 -20.71
N SER A 60 8.58 -18.68 -19.58
CA SER A 60 8.14 -17.91 -18.42
C SER A 60 9.33 -17.25 -17.72
N ARG A 61 9.32 -15.92 -17.65
CA ARG A 61 10.33 -15.09 -16.99
C ARG A 61 9.70 -14.30 -15.85
N LEU A 62 10.29 -14.39 -14.65
CA LEU A 62 9.81 -13.66 -13.48
C LEU A 62 9.99 -12.15 -13.69
N ILE A 63 8.91 -11.38 -13.55
CA ILE A 63 8.94 -9.91 -13.69
C ILE A 63 8.64 -9.19 -12.37
N TRP A 64 7.96 -9.86 -11.44
CA TRP A 64 7.70 -9.34 -10.11
C TRP A 64 7.42 -10.50 -9.15
N HIS A 65 7.88 -10.38 -7.92
CA HIS A 65 7.43 -11.22 -6.82
C HIS A 65 7.22 -10.38 -5.57
N ARG A 66 6.30 -10.85 -4.72
CA ARG A 66 6.14 -10.33 -3.38
C ARG A 66 7.45 -10.55 -2.62
N CYS A 67 7.99 -9.47 -2.06
CA CYS A 67 9.10 -9.55 -1.14
C CYS A 67 8.57 -10.08 0.20
N LEU A 68 8.80 -11.36 0.48
CA LEU A 68 8.72 -11.95 1.82
C LEU A 68 10.13 -12.20 2.39
N SER A 69 11.16 -11.94 1.59
CA SER A 69 12.49 -12.56 1.65
C SER A 69 13.45 -11.96 2.68
N SER A 70 12.94 -11.23 3.67
CA SER A 70 13.76 -10.67 4.74
C SER A 70 13.13 -10.83 6.13
N MET A 71 12.03 -11.59 6.25
CA MET A 71 11.41 -11.84 7.55
C MET A 71 11.92 -13.15 8.15
N THR A 72 12.40 -13.11 9.38
CA THR A 72 12.67 -14.30 10.19
C THR A 72 11.36 -15.01 10.55
N ASP A 73 11.44 -16.28 10.96
CA ASP A 73 10.26 -17.02 11.45
C ASP A 73 9.59 -16.29 12.64
N GLU A 74 10.39 -15.65 13.50
CA GLU A 74 9.92 -14.83 14.61
C GLU A 74 9.15 -13.58 14.14
N GLU A 75 9.64 -12.89 13.13
CA GLU A 75 8.94 -11.75 12.53
C GLU A 75 7.61 -12.18 11.91
N LEU A 76 7.56 -13.35 11.27
CA LEU A 76 6.33 -13.93 10.71
C LEU A 76 5.28 -14.24 11.79
N GLU A 77 5.70 -14.79 12.93
CA GLU A 77 4.82 -15.07 14.07
C GLU A 77 4.27 -13.81 14.74
N SER A 78 5.04 -12.70 14.71
CA SER A 78 4.62 -11.42 15.29
C SER A 78 3.57 -10.66 14.46
N ARG A 79 3.41 -10.99 13.17
CA ARG A 79 2.54 -10.24 12.23
C ARG A 79 1.10 -10.00 12.69
N PRO A 80 0.40 -10.96 13.35
CA PRO A 80 -0.95 -10.72 13.84
C PRO A 80 -1.03 -9.58 14.87
N GLN A 81 0.06 -9.34 15.62
CA GLN A 81 0.15 -8.26 16.60
C GLN A 81 0.27 -6.88 15.91
N TYR A 82 0.76 -6.87 14.67
CA TYR A 82 1.04 -5.68 13.87
C TYR A 82 0.15 -5.58 12.63
N TYR A 83 -1.10 -6.02 12.74
CA TYR A 83 -2.12 -5.91 11.68
C TYR A 83 -1.71 -6.53 10.32
N TYR A 84 -0.80 -7.51 10.34
CA TYR A 84 -0.21 -8.16 9.16
C TYR A 84 0.49 -7.21 8.17
N PHE A 85 0.87 -6.03 8.62
CA PHE A 85 1.53 -5.02 7.81
C PHE A 85 2.84 -5.54 7.21
N THR A 86 3.18 -4.99 6.04
CA THR A 86 4.49 -5.22 5.43
C THR A 86 5.51 -4.29 6.08
N SER A 87 6.81 -4.58 5.96
CA SER A 87 7.87 -3.68 6.41
C SER A 87 7.75 -2.29 5.77
N PHE A 88 7.33 -2.21 4.50
CA PHE A 88 7.03 -0.93 3.85
C PHE A 88 5.89 -0.17 4.56
N THR A 89 4.80 -0.88 4.91
CA THR A 89 3.67 -0.28 5.63
C THR A 89 4.07 0.21 7.02
N MET A 90 4.93 -0.52 7.73
CA MET A 90 5.48 -0.11 9.04
C MET A 90 6.19 1.26 8.95
N CYS A 91 6.95 1.52 7.88
CA CYS A 91 7.67 2.78 7.69
C CYS A 91 6.77 3.96 7.30
N LEU A 92 5.52 3.74 6.86
CA LEU A 92 4.68 4.84 6.33
C LEU A 92 4.41 5.92 7.38
N ASN A 93 4.23 5.50 8.64
CA ASN A 93 3.85 6.38 9.74
C ASN A 93 5.05 6.77 10.64
N GLU A 94 6.27 6.41 10.29
CA GLU A 94 7.46 6.76 11.09
C GLU A 94 7.69 8.28 11.13
N GLU A 95 8.19 8.80 12.26
CA GLU A 95 8.52 10.22 12.42
C GLU A 95 9.78 10.58 11.61
N ILE A 96 9.67 11.57 10.72
CA ILE A 96 10.77 12.04 9.88
C ILE A 96 11.26 13.39 10.41
N PHE A 97 12.37 13.37 11.16
CA PHE A 97 12.92 14.59 11.77
C PHE A 97 13.67 15.51 10.80
N SER A 98 14.05 15.01 9.62
CA SER A 98 14.90 15.72 8.66
C SER A 98 14.16 16.61 7.66
N THR A 99 12.82 16.52 7.60
CA THR A 99 12.03 17.21 6.57
C THR A 99 10.83 17.93 7.18
N LYS A 100 10.65 19.21 6.82
CA LYS A 100 9.44 19.95 7.20
C LYS A 100 8.22 19.27 6.53
N LEU A 101 7.28 18.80 7.34
CA LEU A 101 5.98 18.29 6.88
C LEU A 101 4.94 19.43 6.93
N PRO A 102 3.93 19.43 6.03
CA PRO A 102 2.80 20.33 6.19
C PRO A 102 2.02 19.95 7.47
N PRO A 103 1.31 20.91 8.11
CA PRO A 103 0.41 20.62 9.23
C PRO A 103 -0.61 19.52 8.91
N THR A 104 -0.99 19.40 7.63
CA THR A 104 -1.98 18.43 7.12
C THR A 104 -1.42 17.01 6.89
N ASP A 105 -0.11 16.76 7.09
CA ASP A 105 0.45 15.42 6.90
C ASP A 105 -0.18 14.42 7.86
N CYS A 106 -0.55 13.23 7.38
CA CYS A 106 -1.25 12.25 8.21
C CYS A 106 -0.41 11.74 9.38
N ARG A 107 0.92 11.90 9.36
CA ARG A 107 1.76 11.54 10.51
C ARG A 107 1.44 12.37 11.74
N ASN A 108 0.92 13.59 11.56
CA ASN A 108 0.50 14.49 12.62
C ASN A 108 -0.90 14.15 13.19
N ARG A 109 -1.58 13.12 12.67
CA ARG A 109 -2.88 12.68 13.19
C ARG A 109 -2.71 11.99 14.54
N GLN A 110 -3.15 12.68 15.58
CA GLN A 110 -2.95 12.26 16.96
C GLN A 110 -3.77 11.01 17.33
N ASP A 111 -4.93 10.79 16.71
CA ASP A 111 -5.73 9.58 16.89
C ASP A 111 -4.99 8.32 16.38
N ILE A 112 -4.36 8.41 15.21
CA ILE A 112 -3.53 7.32 14.65
C ILE A 112 -2.28 7.11 15.53
N ARG A 113 -1.65 8.18 16.03
CA ARG A 113 -0.50 8.07 16.95
C ARG A 113 -0.84 7.34 18.24
N PHE A 114 -1.99 7.66 18.84
CA PHE A 114 -2.44 6.98 20.05
C PHE A 114 -2.74 5.51 19.79
N LEU A 115 -3.36 5.19 18.65
CA LEU A 115 -3.63 3.81 18.26
C LEU A 115 -2.33 3.01 18.12
N GLU A 116 -1.32 3.57 17.44
CA GLU A 116 -0.01 2.94 17.27
C GLU A 116 0.72 2.70 18.60
N LYS A 117 0.54 3.59 19.59
CA LYS A 117 1.06 3.43 20.96
C LYS A 117 0.20 2.54 21.85
N GLY A 118 -0.90 1.98 21.34
CA GLY A 118 -1.83 1.13 22.10
C GLY A 118 -2.74 1.88 23.08
N ILE A 119 -2.85 3.21 22.99
CA ILE A 119 -3.67 4.04 23.88
C ILE A 119 -5.08 4.19 23.27
N LEU A 120 -5.89 3.13 23.37
CA LEU A 120 -7.16 3.00 22.65
C LEU A 120 -8.19 4.09 23.00
N GLU A 121 -8.35 4.41 24.29
CA GLU A 121 -9.33 5.42 24.73
C GLU A 121 -9.00 6.81 24.18
N ALA A 122 -7.72 7.20 24.23
CA ALA A 122 -7.27 8.48 23.68
C ALA A 122 -7.42 8.52 22.15
N ALA A 123 -7.14 7.40 21.46
CA ALA A 123 -7.34 7.28 20.01
C ALA A 123 -8.82 7.47 19.63
N SER A 124 -9.72 6.82 20.35
CA SER A 124 -11.17 6.92 20.12
C SER A 124 -11.70 8.34 20.35
N ALA A 125 -11.30 8.97 21.47
CA ALA A 125 -11.70 10.33 21.81
C ALA A 125 -11.21 11.35 20.76
N GLU A 126 -9.95 11.25 20.36
CA GLU A 126 -9.36 12.16 19.37
C GLU A 126 -9.95 11.95 17.98
N LYS A 127 -10.22 10.70 17.58
CA LYS A 127 -10.93 10.39 16.34
C LYS A 127 -12.30 11.06 16.32
N HIS A 128 -13.08 10.91 17.39
CA HIS A 128 -14.41 11.50 17.50
C HIS A 128 -14.36 13.03 17.38
N ARG A 129 -13.40 13.66 18.07
CA ARG A 129 -13.19 15.12 18.00
C ARG A 129 -12.87 15.59 16.58
N LEU A 130 -11.92 14.93 15.90
CA LEU A 130 -11.52 15.26 14.53
C LEU A 130 -12.68 15.10 13.54
N GLU A 131 -13.45 14.02 13.65
CA GLU A 131 -14.59 13.75 12.76
C GLU A 131 -15.75 14.73 12.98
N GLU A 132 -16.02 15.16 14.21
CA GLU A 132 -17.04 16.20 14.50
C GLU A 132 -16.58 17.59 14.02
N GLN A 133 -15.29 17.93 14.20
CA GLN A 133 -14.73 19.17 13.65
C GLN A 133 -14.86 19.20 12.13
N GLN A 134 -14.46 18.12 11.44
CA GLN A 134 -14.56 18.03 9.98
C GLN A 134 -16.03 18.08 9.50
N ARG A 135 -16.96 17.42 10.21
CA ARG A 135 -18.39 17.49 9.90
C ARG A 135 -18.96 18.90 10.09
N THR A 136 -18.52 19.62 11.10
CA THR A 136 -18.94 21.01 11.35
C THR A 136 -18.39 21.97 10.31
N GLU A 137 -17.11 21.87 9.97
CA GLU A 137 -16.50 22.64 8.88
C GLU A 137 -17.19 22.38 7.53
N ALA A 138 -17.56 21.13 7.25
CA ALA A 138 -18.30 20.78 6.04
C ALA A 138 -19.71 21.39 6.00
N ARG A 139 -20.43 21.41 7.14
CA ARG A 139 -21.75 22.05 7.26
C ARG A 139 -21.69 23.57 7.06
N ASN A 140 -20.62 24.21 7.55
CA ASN A 140 -20.46 25.66 7.50
C ASN A 140 -19.84 26.16 6.19
N ARG A 141 -19.44 25.26 5.29
CA ARG A 141 -18.78 25.63 4.04
C ARG A 141 -19.82 26.06 3.00
N GLU A 142 -19.69 27.29 2.52
CA GLU A 142 -20.59 27.85 1.50
C GLU A 142 -20.21 27.45 0.06
N CYS A 143 -18.99 26.95 -0.15
CA CYS A 143 -18.44 26.64 -1.47
C CYS A 143 -17.82 25.24 -1.55
N ASP A 144 -17.64 24.74 -2.77
CA ASP A 144 -16.97 23.47 -3.01
C ASP A 144 -15.49 23.53 -2.56
N TYR A 145 -15.07 22.52 -1.81
CA TYR A 145 -13.68 22.43 -1.34
C TYR A 145 -12.70 22.31 -2.50
N GLN A 146 -11.68 23.17 -2.50
CA GLN A 146 -10.57 23.10 -3.45
C GLN A 146 -9.31 22.56 -2.74
N PRO A 147 -8.79 21.39 -3.14
CA PRO A 147 -7.55 20.87 -2.57
C PRO A 147 -6.34 21.74 -2.95
N LEU A 148 -5.36 21.86 -2.05
CA LEU A 148 -4.21 22.75 -2.25
C LEU A 148 -3.23 22.25 -3.32
N TRP A 149 -2.97 20.93 -3.33
CA TRP A 149 -1.89 20.33 -4.12
C TRP A 149 -2.32 19.80 -5.49
N PHE A 150 -3.63 19.81 -5.76
CA PHE A 150 -4.20 19.26 -6.98
C PHE A 150 -5.27 20.19 -7.54
N LYS A 151 -5.39 20.25 -8.86
CA LYS A 151 -6.47 20.96 -9.56
C LYS A 151 -7.27 20.00 -10.42
N LYS A 152 -8.56 20.23 -10.50
CA LYS A 152 -9.46 19.42 -11.32
C LYS A 152 -9.42 19.90 -12.77
N ASN A 153 -9.17 19.01 -13.72
CA ASN A 153 -9.22 19.32 -15.16
C ASN A 153 -10.67 19.20 -15.70
N ASP A 154 -10.86 19.52 -16.97
CA ASP A 154 -12.17 19.44 -17.65
C ASP A 154 -12.76 18.02 -17.64
N LYS A 155 -11.91 16.99 -17.57
CA LYS A 155 -12.28 15.57 -17.46
C LYS A 155 -12.59 15.14 -16.02
N LYS A 156 -12.62 16.09 -15.07
CA LYS A 156 -12.84 15.86 -13.64
C LYS A 156 -11.74 15.06 -12.93
N GLU A 157 -10.54 15.00 -13.50
CA GLU A 157 -9.36 14.34 -12.94
C GLU A 157 -8.53 15.33 -12.12
N TYR A 158 -7.89 14.85 -11.06
CA TYR A 158 -6.99 15.67 -10.24
C TYR A 158 -5.57 15.63 -10.79
N ILE A 159 -5.06 16.80 -11.20
CA ILE A 159 -3.71 16.98 -11.71
C ILE A 159 -2.86 17.67 -10.64
N TYR A 160 -1.70 17.08 -10.33
CA TYR A 160 -0.75 17.64 -9.38
C TYR A 160 -0.24 19.00 -9.86
N THR A 161 -0.19 19.98 -8.95
CA THR A 161 0.17 21.36 -9.29
C THR A 161 1.68 21.63 -9.27
N GLY A 162 2.50 20.74 -8.69
CA GLY A 162 3.93 20.99 -8.46
C GLY A 162 4.22 21.87 -7.23
N GLU A 163 3.20 22.37 -6.54
CA GLU A 163 3.39 23.34 -5.45
C GLU A 163 3.85 22.69 -4.14
N TYR A 164 3.56 21.41 -3.91
CA TYR A 164 3.94 20.71 -2.67
C TYR A 164 5.46 20.64 -2.49
N GLU A 165 6.18 20.37 -3.58
CA GLU A 165 7.65 20.25 -3.59
C GLU A 165 8.36 21.55 -3.22
N LYS A 166 7.71 22.71 -3.36
CA LYS A 166 8.26 24.01 -2.96
C LYS A 166 8.33 24.21 -1.45
N ARG A 167 7.73 23.30 -0.66
CA ARG A 167 7.75 23.28 0.82
C ARG A 167 7.24 24.57 1.50
N LYS A 168 6.36 25.32 0.83
CA LYS A 168 5.70 26.52 1.37
C LYS A 168 4.37 26.15 2.01
N PHE A 169 4.39 25.89 3.32
CA PHE A 169 3.23 25.38 4.06
C PHE A 169 2.47 26.43 4.88
N ASP A 170 2.82 27.71 4.75
CA ASP A 170 2.25 28.79 5.58
C ASP A 170 0.74 28.99 5.33
N HIS A 171 0.26 28.56 4.15
CA HIS A 171 -1.15 28.61 3.75
C HIS A 171 -1.89 27.30 4.02
N CYS A 172 -1.23 26.29 4.60
CA CYS A 172 -1.87 25.01 4.89
C CYS A 172 -2.81 25.15 6.09
N PRO A 173 -4.04 24.65 6.01
CA PRO A 173 -4.94 24.64 7.16
C PRO A 173 -4.39 23.75 8.26
N ASN A 174 -4.62 24.14 9.51
CA ASN A 174 -4.30 23.29 10.65
C ASN A 174 -5.50 22.39 10.96
N LEU A 175 -5.54 21.22 10.35
CA LEU A 175 -6.68 20.30 10.43
C LEU A 175 -6.75 19.53 11.75
N PHE A 176 -5.65 19.49 12.52
CA PHE A 176 -5.54 18.62 13.70
C PHE A 176 -5.47 19.40 15.01
N SER A 177 -5.08 20.68 15.00
CA SER A 177 -5.03 21.47 16.23
C SER A 177 -6.41 21.73 16.81
N GLN A 178 -6.48 21.75 18.14
CA GLN A 178 -7.60 22.35 18.84
C GLN A 178 -7.56 23.87 18.58
N THR A 179 -8.50 24.40 17.80
CA THR A 179 -8.84 25.82 17.94
C THR A 179 -9.45 25.99 19.32
N SER A 180 -8.68 26.48 20.28
CA SER A 180 -9.25 27.05 21.49
C SER A 180 -10.23 28.14 21.04
N CYS A 181 -11.52 27.95 21.31
CA CYS A 181 -12.47 29.04 21.25
C CYS A 181 -11.96 30.09 22.25
N LEU A 182 -11.45 31.21 21.76
CA LEU A 182 -11.21 32.41 22.56
C LEU A 182 -12.50 33.23 22.59
#